data_AF-A0A497P3Y5-F1
#
_entry.id   AF-A0A497P3Y5-F1
#
_cell.length_a   1.000
_cell.length_b   1.000
_cell.length_c   1.000
_cell.angle_alpha   90.00
_cell.angle_beta   90.00
_cell.angle_gamma   90.00
#
_symmetry.space_group_name_H-M   'P 1'
#
loop_
_entity.id
_entity.type
_entity.pdbx_description
1 polymer ?
#
loop_
_entity_poly.entity_id
_entity_poly.type
_entity_poly.pdbx_seq_one_letter_code
_entity_poly.pdbx_strand_id
1 'polypeptide(L)' 'MFGVKLVPIPQEELFEETNKTEEREAKKVAEKWINEAKGMKDTNEAEVLKSAKLYFGYEKTNEKI' A
#
# COMPACT_ATOMS: atom_id res chain seq x y z
N MET A 1 6.64 -4.43 -31.27
CA MET A 1 6.80 -3.55 -30.09
C MET A 1 5.45 -3.50 -29.39
N PHE A 2 5.36 -3.82 -28.09
CA PHE A 2 4.10 -4.17 -27.41
C PHE A 2 3.12 -3.01 -27.10
N GLY A 3 3.32 -1.80 -27.64
CA GLY A 3 2.42 -0.67 -27.36
C GLY A 3 2.39 -0.20 -25.90
N VAL A 4 3.35 -0.66 -25.07
CA VAL A 4 3.44 -0.33 -23.64
C VAL A 4 4.37 0.86 -23.45
N LYS A 5 3.93 1.83 -22.63
CA LYS A 5 4.75 2.96 -22.17
C LYS A 5 5.22 2.67 -20.74
N LEU A 6 6.53 2.69 -20.53
CA LEU A 6 7.12 2.64 -19.19
C LEU A 6 7.15 4.04 -18.62
N VAL A 7 6.53 4.23 -17.45
CA VAL A 7 6.55 5.49 -16.70
C VAL A 7 7.30 5.22 -15.39
N PRO A 8 8.53 5.73 -15.24
CA PRO A 8 9.26 5.57 -13.99
C PRO A 8 8.67 6.49 -12.92
N ILE A 9 8.39 5.92 -11.75
CA ILE A 9 7.96 6.65 -10.55
C ILE A 9 9.11 6.59 -9.53
N PRO A 10 9.59 7.73 -9.01
CA PRO A 10 10.57 7.77 -7.93
C PRO A 10 10.06 7.09 -6.66
N GLN A 11 10.92 6.34 -5.98
CA GLN A 11 10.52 5.63 -4.75
C GLN A 11 10.19 6.62 -3.62
N GLU A 12 10.81 7.78 -3.62
CA GLU A 12 10.54 8.89 -2.71
C GLU A 12 9.09 9.35 -2.79
N GLU A 13 8.52 9.42 -4.00
CA GLU A 13 7.13 9.83 -4.21
C GLU A 13 6.15 8.82 -3.59
N LEU A 14 6.41 7.52 -3.77
CA LEU A 14 5.62 6.47 -3.13
C LEU A 14 5.65 6.57 -1.60
N PHE A 15 6.83 6.85 -1.02
CA PHE A 15 6.96 7.02 0.42
C PHE A 15 6.25 8.28 0.92
N GLU A 16 6.28 9.38 0.17
CA GLU A 16 5.52 10.57 0.52
C GLU A 16 4.02 10.30 0.59
N GLU A 17 3.44 9.64 -0.41
CA GLU A 17 2.01 9.29 -0.41
C GLU A 17 1.66 8.28 0.69
N THR A 18 2.55 7.32 0.94
CA THR A 18 2.41 6.37 2.05
C THR A 18 2.36 7.09 3.40
N ASN A 19 3.23 8.08 3.60
CA ASN A 19 3.29 8.85 4.85
C ASN A 19 2.12 9.82 5.02
N LYS A 20 1.52 10.29 3.92
CA LYS A 20 0.29 11.11 3.92
C LYS A 20 -0.99 10.30 4.18
N THR A 21 -0.91 8.98 4.14
CA THR A 21 -2.09 8.11 4.28
C THR A 21 -2.69 8.21 5.69
N GLU A 22 -3.99 8.48 5.76
CA GLU A 22 -4.77 8.50 7.00
C GLU A 22 -4.75 7.14 7.70
N GLU A 23 -4.22 7.10 8.93
CA GLU A 23 -4.01 5.86 9.66
C GLU A 23 -5.31 5.09 9.91
N ARG A 24 -6.43 5.80 10.09
CA ARG A 24 -7.74 5.20 10.30
C ARG A 24 -8.17 4.32 9.12
N GLU A 25 -7.94 4.77 7.88
CA GLU A 25 -8.35 4.02 6.69
C GLU A 25 -7.40 2.84 6.45
N ALA A 26 -6.10 3.03 6.64
CA ALA A 26 -5.11 1.95 6.61
C ALA A 26 -5.44 0.85 7.64
N LYS A 27 -5.89 1.23 8.84
CA LYS A 27 -6.26 0.29 9.89
C LYS A 27 -7.47 -0.58 9.50
N LYS A 28 -8.52 0.00 8.90
CA LYS A 28 -9.69 -0.78 8.44
C LYS A 28 -9.29 -1.84 7.42
N VAL A 29 -8.40 -1.49 6.49
CA VAL A 29 -7.90 -2.41 5.46
C VAL A 29 -7.03 -3.50 6.10
N ALA A 30 -6.13 -3.13 7.01
CA ALA A 30 -5.30 -4.08 7.75
C ALA A 30 -6.15 -5.07 8.55
N GLU A 31 -7.16 -4.60 9.28
CA GLU A 31 -8.11 -5.43 10.02
C GLU A 31 -8.88 -6.38 9.10
N LYS A 32 -9.35 -5.90 7.94
CA LYS A 32 -10.00 -6.75 6.94
C LYS A 32 -9.07 -7.86 6.48
N TRP A 33 -7.82 -7.54 6.11
CA TRP A 33 -6.84 -8.52 5.68
C TRP A 33 -6.53 -9.55 6.76
N ILE A 34 -6.39 -9.12 8.02
CA ILE A 34 -6.15 -10.03 9.16
C ILE A 34 -7.35 -10.98 9.34
N ASN A 35 -8.57 -10.45 9.28
CA ASN A 35 -9.80 -11.23 9.49
C ASN A 35 -10.08 -12.23 8.36
N GLU A 36 -9.74 -11.86 7.12
CA GLU A 36 -9.95 -12.72 5.94
C GLU A 36 -8.76 -13.65 5.67
N ALA A 37 -7.61 -13.42 6.30
CA ALA A 37 -6.44 -14.27 6.14
C ALA A 37 -6.68 -15.66 6.75
N LYS A 38 -6.20 -16.70 6.05
CA LYS A 38 -6.16 -18.07 6.58
C LYS A 38 -5.28 -18.19 7.84
N GLY A 39 -4.35 -17.27 8.02
CA GLY A 39 -3.47 -17.18 9.19
C GLY A 39 -2.30 -16.22 8.92
N MET A 40 -1.63 -15.81 9.99
CA MET A 40 -0.42 -14.98 9.92
C MET A 40 0.80 -15.83 10.26
N LYS A 41 1.86 -15.73 9.46
CA LYS A 41 3.15 -16.40 9.70
C LYS A 41 4.27 -15.38 9.56
N ASP A 42 5.19 -15.37 10.52
CA ASP A 42 6.37 -14.50 10.54
C ASP A 42 6.05 -13.00 10.36
N THR A 43 4.88 -12.57 10.82
CA THR A 43 4.38 -11.19 10.72
C THR A 43 3.54 -10.81 11.94
N ASN A 44 3.15 -9.54 12.04
CA ASN A 44 2.29 -9.01 13.10
C ASN A 44 1.40 -7.87 12.57
N GLU A 45 0.44 -7.43 13.38
CA GLU A 45 -0.52 -6.38 13.00
C GLU A 45 0.14 -5.06 12.56
N ALA A 46 1.25 -4.67 13.19
CA ALA A 46 1.96 -3.44 12.85
C ALA A 46 2.60 -3.53 11.45
N GLU A 47 3.13 -4.69 11.07
CA GLU A 47 3.64 -4.94 9.72
C GLU A 47 2.51 -5.00 8.67
N VAL A 48 1.36 -5.56 9.03
CA VAL A 48 0.17 -5.53 8.16
C VAL A 48 -0.32 -4.09 7.96
N LEU A 49 -0.32 -3.27 9.02
CA LEU A 49 -0.69 -1.86 8.94
C LEU A 49 0.26 -1.05 8.04
N LYS A 50 1.58 -1.28 8.15
CA LYS A 50 2.56 -0.67 7.23
C LYS A 50 2.28 -1.05 5.78
N SER A 51 1.95 -2.32 5.54
CA SER A 51 1.58 -2.82 4.21
C SER A 51 0.29 -2.16 3.68
N ALA A 52 -0.69 -1.94 4.55
CA ALA A 52 -1.92 -1.24 4.18
C ALA A 52 -1.68 0.24 3.85
N LYS A 53 -0.80 0.93 4.59
CA LYS A 53 -0.38 2.31 4.25
C LYS A 53 0.31 2.35 2.88
N LEU A 54 1.21 1.39 2.63
CA LEU A 54 1.91 1.30 1.34
C LEU A 54 0.95 1.03 0.17
N TYR A 55 -0.07 0.20 0.38
CA TYR A 55 -1.12 -0.06 -0.61
C TYR A 55 -1.81 1.23 -1.06
N PHE A 56 -2.22 2.09 -0.12
CA PHE A 56 -2.82 3.38 -0.44
C PHE A 56 -1.84 4.34 -1.11
N GLY A 57 -0.58 4.38 -0.66
CA GLY A 57 0.46 5.16 -1.32
C GLY A 57 0.65 4.75 -2.78
N TYR A 58 0.61 3.45 -3.06
CA TYR A 58 0.69 2.92 -4.42
C TYR A 58 -0.54 3.29 -5.27
N GLU A 59 -1.76 3.15 -4.74
CA GLU A 59 -2.98 3.58 -5.44
C GLU A 59 -2.91 5.07 -5.81
N LYS A 60 -2.53 5.93 -4.86
CA LYS A 60 -2.40 7.38 -5.08
C LYS A 60 -1.34 7.73 -6.11
N THR A 61 -0.27 6.96 -6.19
CA THR A 61 0.80 7.21 -7.15
C THR A 61 0.41 6.71 -8.55
N ASN A 62 -0.33 5.60 -8.64
CA ASN A 62 -0.87 5.11 -9.91
C ASN A 62 -1.94 6.02 -10.52
N GLU A 63 -2.76 6.67 -9.70
CA GLU A 63 -3.76 7.66 -10.17
C GLU A 63 -3.12 8.84 -10.93
N LYS A 64 -1.80 9.06 -10.80
CA LYS A 64 -1.06 10.15 -11.46
C LYS A 64 -0.54 9.79 -12.85
N ILE A 65 -0.66 8.53 -13.29
CA ILE A 65 -0.18 8.03 -14.60
C ILE A 65 -1.31 8.01 -15.62
#